data_AF-A0AA35WFY9-F1
#
_entry.id   AF-A0AA35WFY9-F1
#
_cell.length_a   1.000
_cell.length_b   1.000
_cell.length_c   1.000
_cell.angle_alpha   90.00
_cell.angle_beta   90.00
_cell.angle_gamma   90.00
#
_symmetry.space_group_name_H-M   'P 1'
#
loop_
_entity.id
_entity.type
_entity.pdbx_description
1 polymer ?
#
loop_
_entity_poly.entity_id
_entity_poly.type
_entity_poly.pdbx_seq_one_letter_code
_entity_poly.pdbx_strand_id
1 'polypeptide(L)'
;MERTHRWAQACYDTHARSGQSGRQALFGIVQGGTVPELRRQSAQYITGIPFDGYAIGGLAVGETKAEMHDVTGLVCEGLPTDRPRYLMGVGSPEDLVNSVALGVDMFDCVLPTRVARNGALFTPTGRVSIANRRFAEQDAPLDDTCDCYACGNYTAAYLRHLFKAGEMLGPRLASIHNLRFILRLMSDMRSAIAERRFAAFRANFLDTYQPTDEGRRQAQKHRWIEERGA
;
A
#
# COMPACT_ATOMS: atom_id res chain seq x y z
N MET A 1 -15.42 -15.19 -11.82
CA MET A 1 -15.79 -13.80 -12.14
C MET A 1 -17.30 -13.61 -12.05
N GLU A 2 -18.12 -14.36 -12.80
CA GLU A 2 -19.61 -14.30 -12.72
C GLU A 2 -20.21 -14.45 -11.31
N ARG A 3 -19.63 -15.31 -10.46
CA ARG A 3 -20.06 -15.45 -9.06
C ARG A 3 -19.92 -14.13 -8.30
N THR A 4 -18.77 -13.45 -8.46
CA THR A 4 -18.50 -12.14 -7.85
C THR A 4 -19.49 -11.09 -8.33
N HIS A 5 -19.86 -11.11 -9.60
CA HIS A 5 -20.88 -10.24 -10.18
C HIS A 5 -22.26 -10.44 -9.54
N ARG A 6 -22.72 -11.68 -9.43
CA ARG A 6 -23.99 -11.99 -8.74
C ARG A 6 -23.96 -11.56 -7.27
N TRP A 7 -22.83 -11.73 -6.59
CA TRP A 7 -22.66 -11.26 -5.22
C TRP A 7 -22.66 -9.74 -5.12
N ALA A 8 -22.02 -9.03 -6.05
CA ALA A 8 -22.02 -7.57 -6.07
C ALA A 8 -23.45 -7.02 -6.17
N GLN A 9 -24.27 -7.57 -7.08
CA GLN A 9 -25.68 -7.20 -7.20
C GLN A 9 -26.47 -7.50 -5.91
N ALA A 10 -26.32 -8.71 -5.35
CA ALA A 10 -27.02 -9.09 -4.12
C ALA A 10 -26.64 -8.19 -2.93
N CYS A 11 -25.36 -7.81 -2.80
CA CYS A 11 -24.88 -6.87 -1.80
C CYS A 11 -25.47 -5.48 -2.00
N TYR A 12 -25.51 -4.98 -3.23
CA TYR A 12 -26.12 -3.69 -3.56
C TYR A 12 -27.61 -3.66 -3.20
N ASP A 13 -28.37 -4.66 -3.65
CA ASP A 13 -29.81 -4.77 -3.39
C ASP A 13 -30.12 -4.86 -1.89
N THR A 14 -29.28 -5.58 -1.14
CA THR A 14 -29.41 -5.71 0.31
C THR A 14 -29.10 -4.40 1.03
N HIS A 15 -28.04 -3.71 0.62
CA HIS A 15 -27.70 -2.41 1.18
C HIS A 15 -28.79 -1.37 0.90
N ALA A 16 -29.32 -1.32 -0.33
CA ALA A 16 -30.40 -0.42 -0.71
C ALA A 16 -31.68 -0.64 0.14
N ARG A 17 -32.00 -1.90 0.47
CA ARG A 17 -33.14 -2.22 1.35
C ARG A 17 -32.87 -2.02 2.84
N SER A 18 -31.61 -1.89 3.25
CA SER A 18 -31.24 -1.82 4.67
C SER A 18 -31.57 -0.47 5.34
N GLY A 19 -31.89 0.56 4.55
CA GLY A 19 -32.05 1.94 5.03
C GLY A 19 -30.73 2.60 5.46
N GLN A 20 -29.58 1.98 5.18
CA GLN A 20 -28.24 2.53 5.48
C GLN A 20 -27.66 3.37 4.33
N SER A 21 -28.34 3.45 3.18
CA SER A 21 -27.90 4.28 2.07
C SER A 21 -27.75 5.74 2.52
N GLY A 22 -26.60 6.34 2.26
CA GLY A 22 -26.22 7.68 2.73
C GLY A 22 -25.63 7.72 4.14
N ARG A 23 -25.78 6.65 4.96
CA ARG A 23 -25.07 6.50 6.25
C ARG A 23 -23.80 5.66 6.12
N GLN A 24 -23.84 4.63 5.27
CA GLN A 24 -22.69 3.79 4.94
C GLN A 24 -22.48 3.80 3.43
N ALA A 25 -21.23 3.91 3.01
CA ALA A 25 -20.84 3.78 1.61
C ALA A 25 -20.67 2.29 1.24
N LEU A 26 -21.08 1.92 0.04
CA LEU A 26 -20.86 0.58 -0.51
C LEU A 26 -19.96 0.64 -1.74
N PHE A 27 -18.88 -0.15 -1.75
CA PHE A 27 -17.92 -0.21 -2.85
C PHE A 27 -18.10 -1.49 -3.67
N GLY A 28 -18.07 -1.36 -4.99
CA GLY A 28 -17.98 -2.49 -5.92
C GLY A 28 -16.54 -2.93 -6.11
N ILE A 29 -16.27 -4.23 -6.28
CA ILE A 29 -14.89 -4.75 -6.40
C ILE A 29 -14.67 -5.37 -7.79
N VAL A 30 -13.79 -4.74 -8.58
CA VAL A 30 -13.32 -5.27 -9.86
C VAL A 30 -12.35 -6.42 -9.63
N GLN A 31 -12.60 -7.54 -10.31
CA GLN A 31 -11.82 -8.78 -10.26
C GLN A 31 -11.29 -9.16 -11.65
N GLY A 32 -10.55 -10.26 -11.77
CA GLY A 32 -10.06 -10.75 -13.07
C GLY A 32 -8.60 -11.19 -13.11
N GLY A 33 -7.90 -11.19 -11.98
CA GLY A 33 -6.48 -11.57 -11.91
C GLY A 33 -5.61 -10.63 -12.75
N THR A 34 -4.62 -11.17 -13.46
CA THR A 34 -3.79 -10.39 -14.40
C THR A 34 -4.30 -10.42 -15.84
N VAL A 35 -5.51 -10.95 -16.08
CA VAL A 35 -6.05 -11.12 -17.44
C VAL A 35 -6.77 -9.85 -17.88
N PRO A 36 -6.26 -9.10 -18.88
CA PRO A 36 -6.82 -7.80 -19.26
C PRO A 36 -8.30 -7.86 -19.67
N GLU A 37 -8.68 -8.90 -20.40
CA GLU A 37 -10.05 -9.03 -20.90
C GLU A 37 -11.06 -9.24 -19.76
N LEU A 38 -10.73 -10.12 -18.81
CA LEU A 38 -11.57 -10.35 -17.63
C LEU A 38 -11.66 -9.08 -16.77
N ARG A 39 -10.60 -8.27 -16.72
CA ARG A 39 -10.57 -7.00 -16.00
C ARG A 39 -11.50 -5.97 -16.64
N ARG A 40 -11.48 -5.83 -17.98
CA ARG A 40 -12.42 -4.95 -18.71
C ARG A 40 -13.87 -5.39 -18.52
N GLN A 41 -14.14 -6.68 -18.69
CA GLN A 41 -15.47 -7.23 -18.48
C GLN A 41 -15.97 -7.00 -17.04
N SER A 42 -15.08 -7.19 -16.05
CA SER A 42 -15.42 -6.97 -14.66
C SER A 42 -15.66 -5.49 -14.36
N ALA A 43 -14.81 -4.59 -14.85
CA ALA A 43 -14.97 -3.14 -14.70
C ALA A 43 -16.30 -2.67 -15.31
N GLN A 44 -16.62 -3.08 -16.53
CA GLN A 44 -17.86 -2.71 -17.21
C GLN A 44 -19.10 -3.16 -16.43
N TYR A 45 -19.13 -4.41 -15.95
CA TYR A 45 -20.27 -4.90 -15.17
C TYR A 45 -20.40 -4.19 -13.83
N ILE A 46 -19.29 -4.07 -13.08
CA ILE A 46 -19.32 -3.50 -11.73
C ILE A 46 -19.70 -2.01 -11.77
N THR A 47 -19.23 -1.27 -12.78
CA THR A 47 -19.59 0.15 -12.98
C THR A 47 -21.02 0.34 -13.48
N GLY A 48 -21.66 -0.69 -14.01
CA GLY A 48 -23.10 -0.71 -14.28
C GLY A 48 -23.97 -0.71 -13.03
N ILE A 49 -23.39 -0.98 -11.85
CA ILE A 49 -24.07 -0.90 -10.55
C ILE A 49 -23.63 0.42 -9.86
N PRO A 50 -24.57 1.23 -9.34
CA PRO A 50 -24.27 2.56 -8.82
C PRO A 50 -23.71 2.51 -7.37
N PHE A 51 -22.50 1.96 -7.23
CA PHE A 51 -21.75 1.97 -5.97
C PHE A 51 -21.22 3.37 -5.63
N ASP A 52 -20.91 3.59 -4.36
CA ASP A 52 -20.33 4.86 -3.88
C ASP A 52 -18.85 5.02 -4.25
N GLY A 53 -18.19 3.91 -4.58
CA GLY A 53 -16.80 3.83 -4.99
C GLY A 53 -16.46 2.47 -5.60
N TYR A 54 -15.28 2.39 -6.21
CA TYR A 54 -14.85 1.21 -6.96
C TYR A 54 -13.48 0.74 -6.52
N ALA A 55 -13.41 -0.48 -6.03
CA ALA A 55 -12.17 -1.10 -5.60
C ALA A 55 -11.57 -2.00 -6.69
N ILE A 56 -10.24 -2.09 -6.69
CA ILE A 56 -9.44 -2.96 -7.53
C ILE A 56 -8.95 -4.10 -6.64
N GLY A 57 -9.59 -5.26 -6.75
CA GLY A 57 -9.30 -6.44 -5.94
C GLY A 57 -8.43 -7.46 -6.68
N GLY A 58 -7.84 -8.38 -5.92
CA GLY A 58 -7.10 -9.53 -6.48
C GLY A 58 -5.82 -9.13 -7.21
N LEU A 59 -5.23 -8.00 -6.84
CA LEU A 59 -3.84 -7.63 -7.13
C LEU A 59 -3.04 -7.71 -5.81
N ALA A 60 -1.73 -7.87 -5.88
CA ALA A 60 -0.79 -8.18 -4.82
C ALA A 60 -0.83 -9.63 -4.26
N VAL A 61 -1.16 -10.62 -5.10
CA VAL A 61 -1.23 -12.04 -4.70
C VAL A 61 -0.10 -12.91 -5.27
N GLY A 62 0.65 -12.40 -6.26
CA GLY A 62 1.86 -13.09 -6.73
C GLY A 62 2.42 -12.64 -8.06
N GLU A 63 1.76 -11.72 -8.74
CA GLU A 63 2.22 -11.09 -9.96
C GLU A 63 3.47 -10.21 -9.75
N THR A 64 4.12 -9.85 -10.85
CA THR A 64 5.21 -8.87 -10.87
C THR A 64 4.69 -7.46 -10.62
N LYS A 65 5.58 -6.54 -10.20
CA LYS A 65 5.21 -5.12 -10.07
C LYS A 65 4.68 -4.52 -11.37
N ALA A 66 5.31 -4.85 -12.50
CA ALA A 66 4.90 -4.38 -13.82
C ALA A 66 3.47 -4.81 -14.15
N GLU A 67 3.16 -6.10 -14.03
CA GLU A 67 1.80 -6.61 -14.27
C GLU A 67 0.75 -5.96 -13.36
N MET A 68 1.08 -5.76 -12.09
CA MET A 68 0.19 -5.10 -11.14
C MET A 68 -0.08 -3.64 -11.54
N HIS A 69 0.94 -2.89 -11.97
CA HIS A 69 0.79 -1.51 -12.46
C HIS A 69 0.00 -1.46 -13.77
N ASP A 70 0.30 -2.32 -14.74
CA ASP A 70 -0.41 -2.39 -16.03
C ASP A 70 -1.90 -2.67 -15.82
N VAL A 71 -2.23 -3.66 -14.99
CA VAL A 71 -3.63 -4.00 -14.69
C VAL A 71 -4.31 -2.89 -13.89
N THR A 72 -3.60 -2.25 -12.97
CA THR A 72 -4.15 -1.10 -12.22
C THR A 72 -4.52 0.03 -13.16
N GLY A 73 -3.62 0.40 -14.09
CA GLY A 73 -3.89 1.43 -15.09
C GLY A 73 -5.08 1.09 -15.96
N LEU A 74 -5.10 -0.13 -16.52
CA LEU A 74 -6.20 -0.64 -17.34
C LEU A 74 -7.56 -0.54 -16.62
N VAL A 75 -7.61 -0.92 -15.34
CA VAL A 75 -8.86 -0.85 -14.58
C VAL A 75 -9.24 0.61 -14.34
N CYS A 76 -8.29 1.46 -13.93
CA CYS A 76 -8.57 2.88 -13.66
C CYS A 76 -9.11 3.63 -14.89
N GLU A 77 -8.68 3.28 -16.11
CA GLU A 77 -9.23 3.83 -17.37
C GLU A 77 -10.72 3.53 -17.55
N GLY A 78 -11.16 2.34 -17.10
CA GLY A 78 -12.55 1.91 -17.18
C GLY A 78 -13.43 2.31 -15.99
N LEU A 79 -12.85 2.93 -14.95
CA LEU A 79 -13.59 3.33 -13.75
C LEU A 79 -14.05 4.80 -13.82
N PRO A 80 -15.26 5.12 -13.30
CA PRO A 80 -15.75 6.49 -13.22
C PRO A 80 -14.75 7.43 -12.54
N THR A 81 -14.68 8.67 -13.03
CA THR A 81 -13.78 9.71 -12.52
C THR A 81 -14.39 10.52 -11.38
N ASP A 82 -15.71 10.45 -11.20
CA ASP A 82 -16.47 11.12 -10.15
C ASP A 82 -16.63 10.26 -8.88
N ARG A 83 -15.98 9.08 -8.84
CA ARG A 83 -16.04 8.12 -7.74
C ARG A 83 -14.64 7.68 -7.31
N PRO A 84 -14.41 7.46 -6.00
CA PRO A 84 -13.11 7.06 -5.48
C PRO A 84 -12.73 5.66 -5.96
N ARG A 85 -11.43 5.50 -6.24
CA ARG A 85 -10.80 4.27 -6.70
C ARG A 85 -9.90 3.70 -5.62
N TYR A 86 -10.17 2.48 -5.18
CA TYR A 86 -9.50 1.85 -4.04
C TYR A 86 -8.66 0.64 -4.45
N LEU A 87 -7.33 0.73 -4.39
CA LEU A 87 -6.45 -0.40 -4.64
C LEU A 87 -6.20 -1.18 -3.34
N MET A 88 -6.73 -2.40 -3.28
CA MET A 88 -6.73 -3.21 -2.07
C MET A 88 -5.38 -3.93 -1.87
N GLY A 89 -4.85 -3.90 -0.64
CA GLY A 89 -3.69 -4.70 -0.23
C GLY A 89 -2.32 -4.20 -0.70
N VAL A 90 -2.23 -3.03 -1.34
CA VAL A 90 -0.99 -2.42 -1.83
C VAL A 90 -0.48 -1.36 -0.85
N GLY A 91 0.82 -1.38 -0.55
CA GLY A 91 1.35 -0.44 0.44
C GLY A 91 2.86 -0.31 0.56
N SER A 92 3.65 -0.76 -0.43
CA SER A 92 5.04 -0.31 -0.49
C SER A 92 5.10 1.13 -1.02
N PRO A 93 6.00 1.99 -0.49
CA PRO A 93 6.03 3.41 -0.85
C PRO A 93 6.07 3.68 -2.35
N GLU A 94 6.88 2.93 -3.10
CA GLU A 94 7.00 3.05 -4.55
C GLU A 94 5.72 2.67 -5.30
N ASP A 95 4.94 1.70 -4.80
CA ASP A 95 3.66 1.36 -5.41
C ASP A 95 2.63 2.45 -5.17
N LEU A 96 2.58 3.00 -3.96
CA LEU A 96 1.63 4.07 -3.64
C LEU A 96 1.82 5.25 -4.61
N VAL A 97 3.08 5.66 -4.82
CA VAL A 97 3.42 6.74 -5.74
C VAL A 97 3.04 6.42 -7.19
N ASN A 98 3.31 5.19 -7.66
CA ASN A 98 2.95 4.78 -9.01
C ASN A 98 1.45 4.64 -9.21
N SER A 99 0.73 4.02 -8.27
CA SER A 99 -0.72 3.82 -8.36
C SER A 99 -1.50 5.14 -8.25
N VAL A 100 -1.04 6.11 -7.47
CA VAL A 100 -1.63 7.47 -7.49
C VAL A 100 -1.48 8.10 -8.88
N ALA A 101 -0.34 7.91 -9.55
CA ALA A 101 -0.15 8.39 -10.94
C ALA A 101 -1.09 7.71 -11.95
N LEU A 102 -1.54 6.48 -11.66
CA LEU A 102 -2.51 5.74 -12.45
C LEU A 102 -3.97 6.12 -12.12
N GLY A 103 -4.19 6.98 -11.12
CA GLY A 103 -5.50 7.48 -10.73
C GLY A 103 -6.17 6.71 -9.60
N VAL A 104 -5.41 6.04 -8.72
CA VAL A 104 -5.92 5.43 -7.48
C VAL A 104 -5.96 6.45 -6.34
N ASP A 105 -7.03 6.42 -5.56
CA ASP A 105 -7.30 7.39 -4.48
C ASP A 105 -7.12 6.81 -3.07
N MET A 106 -7.38 5.50 -2.90
CA MET A 106 -7.40 4.83 -1.60
C MET A 106 -6.53 3.57 -1.60
N PHE A 107 -5.96 3.26 -0.44
CA PHE A 107 -5.05 2.14 -0.23
C PHE A 107 -5.23 1.56 1.17
N ASP A 108 -4.93 0.26 1.31
CA ASP A 108 -4.72 -0.40 2.59
C ASP A 108 -3.59 -1.42 2.46
N CYS A 109 -2.80 -1.59 3.52
CA CYS A 109 -1.84 -2.68 3.56
C CYS A 109 -1.35 -2.93 4.98
N VAL A 110 -1.14 -4.21 5.30
CA VAL A 110 -0.45 -4.59 6.55
C VAL A 110 1.06 -4.36 6.48
N LEU A 111 1.63 -4.10 5.29
CA LEU A 111 3.08 -4.03 5.08
C LEU A 111 3.79 -3.10 6.09
N PRO A 112 3.37 -1.84 6.30
CA PRO A 112 4.11 -0.91 7.15
C PRO A 112 4.29 -1.44 8.57
N THR A 113 3.24 -2.02 9.17
CA THR A 113 3.31 -2.55 10.53
C THR A 113 3.96 -3.94 10.56
N ARG A 114 3.70 -4.80 9.58
CA ARG A 114 4.28 -6.15 9.52
C ARG A 114 5.80 -6.11 9.43
N VAL A 115 6.36 -5.25 8.57
CA VAL A 115 7.82 -5.15 8.41
C VAL A 115 8.46 -4.39 9.58
N ALA A 116 7.78 -3.39 10.13
CA ALA A 116 8.21 -2.68 11.34
C ALA A 116 8.43 -3.63 12.53
N ARG A 117 7.48 -4.54 12.79
CA ARG A 117 7.61 -5.51 13.89
C ARG A 117 8.78 -6.48 13.71
N ASN A 118 9.28 -6.63 12.48
CA ASN A 118 10.47 -7.41 12.14
C ASN A 118 11.73 -6.54 11.99
N GLY A 119 11.69 -5.28 12.43
CA GLY A 119 12.84 -4.38 12.45
C GLY A 119 13.16 -3.71 11.12
N ALA A 120 12.28 -3.81 10.12
CA ALA A 120 12.44 -3.11 8.85
C ALA A 120 11.66 -1.78 8.84
N LEU A 121 12.37 -0.67 8.68
CA LEU A 121 11.86 0.68 8.81
C LEU A 121 11.98 1.43 7.47
N PHE A 122 10.99 2.26 7.16
CA PHE A 122 11.04 3.13 5.98
C PHE A 122 11.82 4.41 6.28
N THR A 123 12.69 4.82 5.36
CA THR A 123 13.41 6.10 5.38
C THR A 123 13.26 6.78 4.01
N PRO A 124 13.60 8.07 3.86
CA PRO A 124 13.43 8.78 2.58
C PRO A 124 14.18 8.15 1.40
N THR A 125 15.24 7.38 1.68
CA THR A 125 16.09 6.74 0.67
C THR A 125 15.79 5.25 0.48
N GLY A 126 14.84 4.68 1.21
CA GLY A 126 14.49 3.26 1.09
C GLY A 126 14.22 2.57 2.43
N ARG A 127 14.13 1.24 2.38
CA ARG A 127 13.86 0.43 3.58
C ARG A 127 15.17 -0.04 4.23
N VAL A 128 15.26 0.10 5.55
CA VAL A 128 16.46 -0.24 6.34
C VAL A 128 16.13 -1.28 7.41
N SER A 129 17.11 -2.10 7.79
CA SER A 129 16.99 -3.00 8.96
C SER A 129 17.63 -2.35 10.18
N ILE A 130 16.84 -2.06 11.22
CA ILE A 130 17.31 -1.41 12.45
C ILE A 130 18.30 -2.28 13.23
N ALA A 131 18.30 -3.59 12.99
CA ALA A 131 19.25 -4.52 13.59
C ALA A 131 20.70 -4.35 13.06
N ASN A 132 20.88 -3.64 11.93
CA ASN A 132 22.18 -3.43 11.31
C ASN A 132 23.18 -2.73 12.25
N ARG A 133 24.46 -3.10 12.17
CA ARG A 133 25.53 -2.56 13.04
C ARG A 133 25.70 -1.05 12.92
N ARG A 134 25.45 -0.46 11.75
CA ARG A 134 25.59 1.00 11.53
C ARG A 134 24.78 1.85 12.52
N PHE A 135 23.68 1.30 13.05
CA PHE A 135 22.82 1.99 14.00
C PHE A 135 23.26 1.80 15.46
N ALA A 136 24.31 1.03 15.75
CA ALA A 136 24.69 0.67 17.12
C ALA A 136 25.08 1.86 18.00
N GLU A 137 25.68 2.89 17.39
CA GLU A 137 26.21 4.07 18.07
C GLU A 137 25.61 5.36 17.51
N GLN A 138 24.50 5.25 16.77
CA GLN A 138 23.81 6.42 16.22
C GLN A 138 22.93 7.06 17.31
N ASP A 139 23.46 8.11 17.94
CA ASP A 139 22.79 8.96 18.93
C ASP A 139 21.83 10.00 18.33
N ALA A 140 21.62 9.93 17.02
CA ALA A 140 20.56 10.66 16.31
C ALA A 140 19.30 9.78 16.17
N PRO A 141 18.12 10.36 15.88
CA PRO A 141 16.96 9.57 15.47
C PRO A 141 17.23 8.77 14.19
N LEU A 142 16.32 7.86 13.85
CA LEU A 142 16.43 7.07 12.61
C LEU A 142 16.37 7.95 11.35
N ASP A 143 15.49 8.95 11.39
CA ASP A 143 15.19 9.88 10.31
C ASP A 143 15.00 11.27 10.94
N ASP A 144 15.91 12.18 10.63
CA ASP A 144 15.94 13.56 11.13
C ASP A 144 14.82 14.44 10.54
N THR A 145 14.24 14.02 9.42
CA THR A 145 13.08 14.69 8.81
C THR A 145 11.75 14.19 9.39
N CYS A 146 11.76 13.17 10.25
CA CYS A 146 10.55 12.53 10.77
C CYS A 146 10.07 13.12 12.10
N ASP A 147 8.81 13.52 12.12
CA ASP A 147 8.12 14.11 13.27
C ASP A 147 7.31 13.09 14.10
N CYS A 148 7.57 11.79 13.91
CA CYS A 148 6.87 10.76 14.69
C CYS A 148 7.38 10.69 16.13
N TYR A 149 6.57 10.12 17.02
CA TYR A 149 6.94 9.91 18.42
C TYR A 149 8.28 9.15 18.60
N ALA A 150 8.58 8.18 17.73
CA ALA A 150 9.83 7.43 17.81
C ALA A 150 11.05 8.32 17.51
N CYS A 151 11.03 9.07 16.40
CA CYS A 151 12.13 9.95 16.00
C CYS A 151 12.25 11.20 16.88
N GLY A 152 11.17 11.66 17.51
CA GLY A 152 11.22 12.80 18.43
C GLY A 152 11.78 12.49 19.82
N ASN A 153 11.81 11.21 20.24
CA ASN A 153 12.10 10.84 21.63
C ASN A 153 13.19 9.78 21.80
N TYR A 154 13.61 9.09 20.73
CA TYR A 154 14.56 7.98 20.83
C TYR A 154 15.60 8.02 19.72
N THR A 155 16.80 7.57 20.07
CA THR A 155 17.90 7.40 19.11
C THR A 155 17.74 6.11 18.32
N ALA A 156 18.38 6.05 17.14
CA ALA A 156 18.44 4.83 16.35
C ALA A 156 19.20 3.72 17.11
N ALA A 157 20.21 4.08 17.91
CA ALA A 157 20.92 3.14 18.79
C ALA A 157 20.01 2.50 19.83
N TYR A 158 19.17 3.28 20.50
CA TYR A 158 18.21 2.75 21.47
C TYR A 158 17.16 1.87 20.79
N LEU A 159 16.62 2.30 19.64
CA LEU A 159 15.66 1.49 18.90
C LEU A 159 16.29 0.15 18.48
N ARG A 160 17.53 0.14 17.99
CA ARG A 160 18.27 -1.09 17.70
C ARG A 160 18.44 -1.98 18.92
N HIS A 161 18.80 -1.40 20.07
CA HIS A 161 18.93 -2.13 21.33
C HIS A 161 17.63 -2.86 21.68
N LEU A 162 16.46 -2.20 21.59
CA LEU A 162 15.16 -2.82 21.86
C LEU A 162 14.92 -4.05 20.96
N PHE A 163 15.24 -3.97 19.67
CA PHE A 163 15.12 -5.11 18.76
C PHE A 163 16.11 -6.24 19.08
N LYS A 164 17.32 -5.92 19.54
CA LYS A 164 18.31 -6.92 19.96
C LYS A 164 17.93 -7.59 21.28
N ALA A 165 17.28 -6.85 22.17
CA ALA A 165 16.80 -7.35 23.46
C ALA A 165 15.47 -8.12 23.36
N GLY A 166 14.76 -8.04 22.21
CA GLY A 166 13.43 -8.66 22.07
C GLY A 166 12.31 -7.90 22.80
N GLU A 167 12.52 -6.62 23.07
CA GLU A 167 11.60 -5.79 23.85
C GLU A 167 10.43 -5.27 23.01
N MET A 168 9.20 -5.41 23.54
CA MET A 168 7.96 -5.06 22.83
C MET A 168 7.82 -3.57 22.50
N LEU A 169 8.57 -2.70 23.19
CA LEU A 169 8.63 -1.28 22.87
C LEU A 169 9.22 -1.05 21.47
N GLY A 170 10.19 -1.86 21.03
CA GLY A 170 10.84 -1.74 19.72
C GLY A 170 9.83 -1.86 18.55
N PRO A 171 9.10 -2.99 18.45
CA PRO A 171 8.02 -3.18 17.47
C PRO A 171 6.94 -2.09 17.50
N ARG A 172 6.60 -1.56 18.69
CA ARG A 172 5.62 -0.47 18.83
C ARG A 172 6.13 0.83 18.22
N LEU A 173 7.32 1.27 18.61
CA LEU A 173 7.96 2.49 18.08
C LEU A 173 8.19 2.38 16.56
N ALA A 174 8.65 1.23 16.09
CA ALA A 174 8.83 0.94 14.68
C ALA A 174 7.52 1.05 13.88
N SER A 175 6.42 0.54 14.45
CA SER A 175 5.11 0.58 13.78
C SER A 175 4.58 2.02 13.69
N ILE A 176 4.77 2.82 14.75
CA ILE A 176 4.44 4.26 14.75
C ILE A 176 5.23 4.98 13.66
N HIS A 177 6.53 4.74 13.58
CA HIS A 177 7.41 5.34 12.56
C HIS A 177 6.95 5.00 11.15
N ASN A 178 6.77 3.71 10.82
CA ASN A 178 6.39 3.29 9.47
C ASN A 178 4.99 3.80 9.07
N LEU A 179 4.02 3.83 10.00
CA LEU A 179 2.71 4.42 9.73
C LEU A 179 2.82 5.91 9.47
N ARG A 180 3.61 6.63 10.27
CA ARG A 180 3.83 8.07 10.06
C ARG A 180 4.50 8.35 8.71
N PHE A 181 5.48 7.54 8.32
CA PHE A 181 6.13 7.64 7.01
C PHE A 181 5.12 7.55 5.87
N ILE A 182 4.25 6.54 5.88
CA ILE A 182 3.22 6.36 4.83
C ILE A 182 2.22 7.53 4.85
N LEU A 183 1.76 7.96 6.03
CA LEU A 183 0.80 9.07 6.13
C LEU A 183 1.39 10.40 5.60
N ARG A 184 2.67 10.65 5.87
CA ARG A 184 3.40 11.82 5.32
C ARG A 184 3.54 11.71 3.81
N LEU A 185 3.98 10.56 3.30
CA LEU A 185 4.08 10.31 1.85
C LEU A 185 2.74 10.59 1.14
N MET A 186 1.62 10.07 1.67
CA MET A 186 0.30 10.36 1.13
C MET A 186 -0.06 11.85 1.21
N SER A 187 0.35 12.55 2.26
CA SER A 187 0.14 14.00 2.40
C SER A 187 0.94 14.80 1.38
N ASP A 188 2.21 14.46 1.19
CA ASP A 188 3.10 15.12 0.25
C ASP A 188 2.63 14.94 -1.19
N MET A 189 2.12 13.75 -1.53
CA MET A 189 1.48 13.49 -2.82
C MET A 189 0.23 14.35 -3.03
N ARG A 190 -0.64 14.47 -2.02
CA ARG A 190 -1.83 15.35 -2.12
C ARG A 190 -1.44 16.81 -2.35
N SER A 191 -0.46 17.32 -1.60
CA SER A 191 0.06 18.68 -1.79
C SER A 191 0.66 18.86 -3.19
N ALA A 192 1.47 17.90 -3.65
CA ALA A 192 2.07 17.95 -4.99
C ALA A 192 1.03 17.92 -6.12
N ILE A 193 -0.09 17.19 -5.95
CA ILE A 193 -1.22 17.19 -6.89
C ILE A 193 -1.91 18.55 -6.89
N ALA A 194 -2.25 19.10 -5.72
CA ALA A 194 -2.90 20.41 -5.59
C ALA A 194 -2.05 21.55 -6.20
N GLU A 195 -0.72 21.45 -6.05
CA GLU A 195 0.26 22.40 -6.59
C GLU A 195 0.67 22.09 -8.05
N ARG A 196 0.02 21.12 -8.72
CA ARG A 196 0.30 20.71 -10.11
C ARG A 196 1.76 20.31 -10.39
N ARG A 197 2.46 19.78 -9.38
CA ARG A 197 3.86 19.33 -9.45
C ARG A 197 4.04 17.83 -9.16
N PHE A 198 2.97 17.04 -9.19
CA PHE A 198 3.01 15.62 -8.85
C PHE A 198 3.97 14.81 -9.74
N ALA A 199 4.05 15.11 -11.05
CA ALA A 199 4.99 14.42 -11.95
C ALA A 199 6.45 14.59 -11.52
N ALA A 200 6.85 15.82 -11.15
CA ALA A 200 8.19 16.11 -10.63
C ALA A 200 8.42 15.46 -9.26
N PHE A 201 7.41 15.49 -8.38
CA PHE A 201 7.45 14.79 -7.09
C PHE A 201 7.72 13.29 -7.27
N ARG A 202 6.95 12.63 -8.15
CA ARG A 202 7.09 11.20 -8.44
C ARG A 202 8.48 10.89 -8.99
N ALA A 203 8.97 11.67 -9.96
CA ALA A 203 10.29 11.46 -10.53
C ALA A 203 11.39 11.56 -9.46
N ASN A 204 11.37 12.61 -8.63
CA ASN A 204 12.33 12.77 -7.53
C ASN A 204 12.24 11.65 -6.50
N PHE A 205 11.04 11.24 -6.13
CA PHE A 205 10.83 10.14 -5.20
C PHE A 205 11.42 8.84 -5.74
N LEU A 206 11.14 8.47 -6.99
CA LEU A 206 11.62 7.22 -7.59
C LEU A 206 13.13 7.22 -7.87
N ASP A 207 13.75 8.38 -8.06
CA ASP A 207 15.20 8.53 -8.16
C ASP A 207 15.90 8.36 -6.80
N THR A 208 15.29 8.90 -5.74
CA THR A 208 15.87 8.90 -4.39
C THR A 208 15.59 7.61 -3.61
N TYR A 209 14.37 7.09 -3.70
CA TYR A 209 13.89 6.00 -2.86
C TYR A 209 14.25 4.66 -3.48
N GLN A 210 15.17 3.92 -2.88
CA GLN A 210 15.57 2.59 -3.35
C GLN A 210 14.54 1.53 -2.93
N PRO A 211 13.79 0.94 -3.88
CA PRO A 211 12.84 -0.12 -3.57
C PRO A 211 13.57 -1.37 -3.07
N THR A 212 12.85 -2.23 -2.36
CA THR A 212 13.41 -3.56 -2.08
C THR A 212 13.50 -4.35 -3.38
N ASP A 213 14.69 -4.92 -3.63
CA ASP A 213 14.95 -5.82 -4.76
C ASP A 213 13.84 -6.88 -4.91
N GLU A 214 13.18 -6.84 -6.08
CA GLU A 214 12.05 -7.71 -6.38
C GLU A 214 12.46 -9.17 -6.49
N GLY A 215 13.63 -9.47 -7.07
CA GLY A 215 14.17 -10.82 -7.16
C GLY A 215 14.38 -11.45 -5.78
N ARG A 216 14.95 -10.68 -4.84
CA ARG A 216 15.09 -11.11 -3.44
C ARG A 216 13.75 -11.36 -2.77
N ARG A 217 12.73 -10.51 -3.05
CA ARG A 217 11.37 -10.70 -2.52
C ARG A 217 10.75 -11.99 -3.03
N GLN A 218 10.85 -12.26 -4.34
CA GLN A 218 10.29 -13.47 -4.94
C GLN A 218 11.02 -14.72 -4.43
N ALA A 219 12.34 -14.70 -4.35
CA ALA A 219 13.13 -15.80 -3.80
C ALA A 219 12.81 -16.09 -2.32
N GLN A 220 12.53 -15.06 -1.52
CA GLN A 220 12.09 -15.25 -0.13
C GLN A 220 10.68 -15.86 -0.07
N LYS A 221 9.77 -15.43 -0.95
CA LYS A 221 8.42 -16.01 -1.05
C LYS A 221 8.48 -17.49 -1.46
N HIS A 222 9.31 -17.85 -2.45
CA HIS A 222 9.48 -19.23 -2.90
C HIS A 222 9.98 -20.13 -1.78
N ARG A 223 11.04 -19.72 -1.06
CA ARG A 223 11.54 -20.45 0.11
C ARG A 223 10.47 -20.65 1.18
N TRP A 224 9.68 -19.62 1.47
CA TRP A 224 8.59 -19.71 2.44
C TRP A 224 7.48 -20.68 2.01
N ILE A 225 7.18 -20.77 0.71
CA ILE A 225 6.21 -21.74 0.16
C ILE A 225 6.77 -23.16 0.26
N GLU A 226 8.03 -23.36 -0.14
CA GLU A 226 8.74 -24.64 -0.07
C GLU A 226 8.81 -25.18 1.36
N GLU A 227 9.16 -24.33 2.33
CA GLU A 227 9.23 -24.68 3.77
C GLU A 227 7.88 -25.12 4.35
N ARG A 228 6.77 -24.73 3.72
CA ARG A 228 5.40 -25.03 4.21
C ARG A 228 4.71 -26.18 3.47
N GLY A 229 5.39 -26.84 2.53
CA GLY A 229 4.91 -28.06 1.89
C GLY A 229 3.54 -27.90 1.24
N ALA A 230 3.42 -26.97 0.29
CA ALA A 230 2.30 -26.94 -0.65
C ALA A 230 2.61 -27.83 -1.86
#